data_AF-A0A075G5S3-F1
#
_entry.id   AF-A0A075G5S3-F1
#
_cell.length_a   1.000
_cell.length_b   1.000
_cell.length_c   1.000
_cell.angle_alpha   90.00
_cell.angle_beta   90.00
_cell.angle_gamma   90.00
#
_symmetry.space_group_name_H-M   'P 1'
#
loop_
_entity.id
_entity.type
_entity.pdbx_description
1 polymer ?
#
loop_
_entity_poly.entity_id
_entity_poly.type
_entity_poly.pdbx_seq_one_letter_code
_entity_poly.pdbx_strand_id
1 'polypeptide(L)'
;MTRFAGKLAALMLIGVLVSSVAATPAFADWDRTNYPAIQGTIPIADGQDFAELSNISLVDAMSTAENAVPDSKAIYGKLSVINGYLVYKIVMMDENRGHNKVLVDAGTGEQLYVSDVKSKDSYKNKRNYDKKHNKK
;
A
#
# COMPACT_ATOMS: atom_id res chain seq x y z
N MET A 1 60.83 20.59 3.20
CA MET A 1 60.91 19.43 2.28
C MET A 1 60.65 18.17 3.08
N THR A 2 59.57 17.46 2.72
CA THR A 2 59.18 16.05 3.02
C THR A 2 59.21 15.59 4.50
N ARG A 3 58.15 14.96 5.05
CA ARG A 3 57.75 13.58 4.73
C ARG A 3 56.43 13.17 5.43
N PHE A 4 55.59 12.46 4.66
CA PHE A 4 54.58 11.42 4.98
C PHE A 4 53.56 11.69 6.11
N ALA A 5 52.29 11.98 5.79
CA ALA A 5 51.26 11.06 5.31
C ALA A 5 50.85 9.97 6.32
N GLY A 6 49.57 9.99 6.69
CA GLY A 6 48.85 8.82 7.23
C GLY A 6 48.44 8.95 8.69
N LYS A 7 47.23 9.46 8.95
CA LYS A 7 46.41 8.95 10.05
C LYS A 7 45.01 8.63 9.53
N LEU A 8 44.70 7.35 9.65
CA LEU A 8 43.54 6.63 9.16
C LEU A 8 42.24 7.23 9.71
N ALA A 9 41.26 7.41 8.84
CA ALA A 9 39.89 7.74 9.22
C ALA A 9 39.27 6.55 9.97
N ALA A 10 38.85 6.78 11.22
CA ALA A 10 38.09 5.83 12.00
C ALA A 10 36.60 5.91 11.60
N LEU A 11 36.13 4.94 10.81
CA LEU A 11 34.71 4.70 10.57
C LEU A 11 34.12 3.99 11.81
N MET A 12 33.39 4.73 12.65
CA MET A 12 32.57 4.11 13.70
C MET A 12 31.30 3.51 13.08
N LEU A 13 31.28 2.19 12.94
CA LEU A 13 30.05 1.42 12.71
C LEU A 13 29.35 1.23 14.05
N ILE A 14 28.29 1.99 14.31
CA ILE A 14 27.39 1.74 15.44
C ILE A 14 26.33 0.75 14.96
N GLY A 15 26.53 -0.53 15.28
CA GLY A 15 25.51 -1.55 15.13
C GLY A 15 24.54 -1.50 16.31
N VAL A 16 23.30 -1.06 16.08
CA VAL A 16 22.20 -1.30 17.03
C VAL A 16 21.33 -2.41 16.45
N LEU A 17 21.43 -3.59 17.06
CA LEU A 17 20.52 -4.71 16.79
C LEU A 17 19.29 -4.52 17.70
N VAL A 18 18.18 -4.04 17.15
CA VAL A 18 16.91 -3.99 17.88
C VAL A 18 16.15 -5.28 17.60
N SER A 19 16.15 -6.22 18.54
CA SER A 19 15.27 -7.37 18.54
C SER A 19 14.01 -7.04 19.34
N SER A 20 12.97 -6.52 18.70
CA SER A 20 11.63 -6.44 19.29
C SER A 20 10.73 -7.53 18.72
N VAL A 21 10.15 -8.32 19.62
CA VAL A 21 9.22 -9.42 19.32
C VAL A 21 7.89 -8.83 18.89
N ALA A 22 7.38 -9.26 17.72
CA ALA A 22 6.14 -8.77 17.15
C ALA A 22 4.93 -9.27 17.96
N ALA A 23 4.26 -8.37 18.68
CA ALA A 23 2.87 -8.58 19.07
C ALA A 23 2.00 -8.41 17.81
N THR A 24 1.33 -9.48 17.37
CA THR A 24 0.36 -9.38 16.27
C THR A 24 -1.02 -9.00 16.84
N PRO A 25 -1.51 -7.75 16.68
CA PRO A 25 -2.91 -7.48 16.89
C PRO A 25 -3.71 -8.12 15.75
N ALA A 26 -4.66 -9.00 16.07
CA ALA A 26 -5.53 -9.70 15.12
C ALA A 26 -6.55 -8.80 14.39
N PHE A 27 -6.29 -7.48 14.31
CA PHE A 27 -7.11 -6.48 13.62
C PHE A 27 -6.35 -5.67 12.55
N ALA A 28 -5.08 -5.99 12.25
CA ALA A 28 -4.24 -5.23 11.30
C ALA A 28 -3.85 -6.01 10.02
N ASP A 29 -4.77 -6.77 9.40
CA ASP A 29 -4.51 -7.52 8.15
C ASP A 29 -5.35 -7.07 6.93
N TRP A 30 -5.96 -5.88 6.98
CA TRP A 30 -6.73 -5.34 5.84
C TRP A 30 -5.83 -4.71 4.75
N ASP A 31 -4.64 -4.26 5.14
CA ASP A 31 -3.70 -3.52 4.29
C ASP A 31 -2.42 -4.31 3.91
N ARG A 32 -2.51 -5.64 3.78
CA ARG A 32 -1.42 -6.46 3.21
C ARG A 32 -1.42 -6.54 1.68
N THR A 33 -2.08 -5.61 0.99
CA THR A 33 -1.94 -5.57 -0.48
C THR A 33 -0.58 -4.97 -0.79
N ASN A 34 0.33 -5.77 -1.32
CA ASN A 34 1.54 -5.24 -1.93
C ASN A 34 1.15 -4.54 -3.22
N TYR A 35 1.32 -3.22 -3.24
CA TYR A 35 1.11 -2.42 -4.42
C TYR A 35 2.38 -2.42 -5.28
N PRO A 36 2.27 -2.38 -6.61
CA PRO A 36 3.42 -2.07 -7.45
C PRO A 36 3.91 -0.65 -7.14
N ALA A 37 5.15 -0.34 -7.56
CA ALA A 37 5.62 1.03 -7.52
C ALA A 37 4.72 1.89 -8.41
N ILE A 38 4.10 2.92 -7.83
CA ILE A 38 3.29 3.92 -8.53
C ILE A 38 3.97 5.29 -8.50
N GLN A 39 3.66 6.11 -9.49
CA GLN A 39 4.09 7.50 -9.56
C GLN A 39 2.85 8.38 -9.45
N GLY A 40 2.70 9.09 -8.33
CA GLY A 40 1.64 10.06 -8.15
C GLY A 40 2.11 11.50 -8.38
N THR A 41 1.20 12.45 -8.27
CA THR A 41 1.47 13.88 -8.50
C THR A 41 1.66 14.70 -7.22
N ILE A 42 1.11 14.23 -6.08
CA ILE A 42 1.23 14.90 -4.79
C ILE A 42 2.20 14.12 -3.90
N PRO A 43 3.45 14.57 -3.72
CA PRO A 43 4.38 13.94 -2.79
C PRO A 43 3.99 14.27 -1.34
N ILE A 44 4.11 13.29 -0.45
CA ILE A 44 3.86 13.42 0.98
C ILE A 44 5.16 13.11 1.74
N ALA A 45 5.61 14.08 2.55
CA ALA A 45 6.75 13.89 3.43
C ALA A 45 6.36 13.03 4.65
N ASP A 46 7.35 12.37 5.25
CA ASP A 46 7.13 11.55 6.45
C ASP A 46 6.55 12.39 7.60
N GLY A 47 5.42 11.94 8.15
CA GLY A 47 4.73 12.61 9.25
C GLY A 47 3.92 13.86 8.86
N GLN A 48 3.84 14.19 7.57
CA GLN A 48 2.99 15.28 7.08
C GLN A 48 1.50 14.92 7.18
N ASP A 49 0.69 15.83 7.71
CA ASP A 49 -0.77 15.71 7.63
C ASP A 49 -1.22 15.94 6.18
N PHE A 50 -2.04 15.01 5.67
CA PHE A 50 -2.47 14.98 4.28
C PHE A 50 -3.99 15.03 4.11
N ALA A 51 -4.76 15.21 5.19
CA ALA A 51 -6.22 15.15 5.16
C ALA A 51 -6.85 16.14 4.16
N GLU A 52 -6.24 17.30 3.95
CA GLU A 52 -6.75 18.38 3.10
C GLU A 52 -5.89 18.65 1.86
N LEU A 53 -4.95 17.76 1.52
CA LEU A 53 -4.00 17.98 0.44
C LEU A 53 -4.47 17.46 -0.93
N SER A 54 -5.60 16.75 -0.99
CA SER A 54 -6.14 16.25 -2.26
C SER A 54 -6.69 17.38 -3.11
N ASN A 55 -6.40 17.37 -4.42
CA ASN A 55 -6.99 18.31 -5.38
C ASN A 55 -8.33 17.81 -5.95
N ILE A 56 -8.65 16.53 -5.78
CA ILE A 56 -9.92 15.93 -6.20
C ILE A 56 -10.74 15.45 -5.00
N SER A 57 -12.06 15.39 -5.18
CA SER A 57 -12.94 14.86 -4.15
C SER A 57 -12.90 13.32 -4.10
N LEU A 58 -13.32 12.75 -2.97
CA LEU A 58 -13.54 11.31 -2.87
C LEU A 58 -14.57 10.81 -3.90
N VAL A 59 -15.60 11.61 -4.20
CA VAL A 59 -16.65 11.25 -5.18
C VAL A 59 -16.08 11.15 -6.59
N ASP A 60 -15.18 12.06 -6.96
CA ASP A 60 -14.50 12.00 -8.26
C ASP A 60 -13.60 10.76 -8.35
N ALA A 61 -12.85 10.47 -7.29
CA ALA A 61 -12.01 9.27 -7.23
C ALA A 61 -12.83 7.97 -7.31
N MET A 62 -13.97 7.91 -6.63
CA MET A 62 -14.89 6.76 -6.71
C MET A 62 -15.47 6.62 -8.13
N SER A 63 -15.80 7.74 -8.78
CA SER A 63 -16.29 7.74 -10.16
C SER A 63 -15.22 7.24 -11.14
N THR A 64 -13.97 7.69 -11.01
CA THR A 64 -12.84 7.13 -11.77
C THR A 64 -12.71 5.63 -11.54
N ALA A 65 -12.81 5.18 -10.30
CA ALA A 65 -12.67 3.76 -9.97
C ALA A 65 -13.81 2.90 -10.56
N GLU A 66 -15.05 3.40 -10.58
CA GLU A 66 -16.18 2.72 -11.24
C GLU A 66 -16.00 2.63 -12.76
N ASN A 67 -15.43 3.66 -13.38
CA ASN A 67 -15.09 3.63 -14.81
C ASN A 67 -13.96 2.63 -15.11
N ALA A 68 -13.00 2.49 -14.19
CA ALA A 68 -11.85 1.59 -14.33
C ALA A 68 -12.21 0.11 -14.16
N VAL A 69 -13.26 -0.20 -13.39
CA VAL A 69 -13.70 -1.57 -13.08
C VAL A 69 -15.19 -1.70 -13.43
N PRO A 70 -15.53 -2.00 -14.69
CA PRO A 70 -16.90 -2.26 -15.10
C PRO A 70 -17.56 -3.34 -14.26
N ASP A 71 -18.89 -3.26 -14.12
CA ASP A 71 -19.72 -4.22 -13.37
C ASP A 71 -19.40 -4.32 -11.86
N SER A 72 -18.65 -3.36 -11.32
CA SER A 72 -18.39 -3.20 -9.89
C SER A 72 -18.82 -1.82 -9.40
N LYS A 73 -19.11 -1.71 -8.10
CA LYS A 73 -19.43 -0.45 -7.44
C LYS A 73 -18.41 -0.09 -6.37
N ALA A 74 -18.11 1.21 -6.25
CA ALA A 74 -17.23 1.70 -5.21
C ALA A 74 -17.97 1.67 -3.87
N ILE A 75 -17.47 0.92 -2.91
CA ILE A 75 -18.13 0.71 -1.60
C ILE A 75 -17.43 1.41 -0.44
N TYR A 76 -16.17 1.81 -0.63
CA TYR A 76 -15.37 2.51 0.36
C TYR A 76 -14.20 3.20 -0.32
N GLY A 77 -13.78 4.36 0.19
CA GLY A 77 -12.54 4.99 -0.22
C GLY A 77 -11.92 5.80 0.92
N LYS A 78 -10.60 5.92 0.88
CA LYS A 78 -9.82 6.75 1.82
C LYS A 78 -8.58 7.32 1.15
N LEU A 79 -8.10 8.45 1.64
CA LEU A 79 -6.74 8.92 1.36
C LEU A 79 -5.71 7.98 2.01
N SER A 80 -4.59 7.76 1.32
CA SER A 80 -3.46 6.97 1.80
C SER A 80 -2.18 7.45 1.12
N VAL A 81 -1.05 7.17 1.74
CA VAL A 81 0.26 7.38 1.13
C VAL A 81 0.78 6.05 0.59
N ILE A 82 1.12 5.99 -0.70
CA ILE A 82 1.72 4.82 -1.37
C ILE A 82 2.93 5.31 -2.16
N ASN A 83 4.10 4.68 -1.96
CA ASN A 83 5.37 5.09 -2.58
C ASN A 83 5.72 6.59 -2.38
N GLY A 84 5.29 7.20 -1.28
CA GLY A 84 5.51 8.63 -1.00
C GLY A 84 4.53 9.58 -1.69
N TYR A 85 3.47 9.06 -2.33
CA TYR A 85 2.47 9.87 -3.02
C TYR A 85 1.08 9.72 -2.39
N LEU A 86 0.33 10.81 -2.37
CA LEU A 86 -1.07 10.82 -1.92
C LEU A 86 -1.97 10.18 -2.98
N VAL A 87 -2.71 9.16 -2.58
CA VAL A 87 -3.65 8.44 -3.42
C VAL A 87 -4.97 8.20 -2.71
N TYR A 88 -6.06 8.14 -3.46
CA TYR A 88 -7.29 7.53 -3.00
C TYR A 88 -7.22 6.02 -3.21
N LYS A 89 -7.37 5.26 -2.13
CA LYS A 89 -7.53 3.80 -2.17
C LYS A 89 -9.02 3.48 -2.11
N ILE A 90 -9.57 3.10 -3.26
CA ILE A 90 -10.98 2.75 -3.42
C ILE A 90 -11.12 1.23 -3.39
N VAL A 91 -12.11 0.73 -2.65
CA VAL A 91 -12.51 -0.68 -2.65
C VAL A 91 -13.74 -0.80 -3.52
N MET A 92 -13.68 -1.68 -4.53
CA MET A 92 -14.84 -2.00 -5.37
C MET A 92 -15.38 -3.36 -5.00
N MET A 93 -16.67 -3.55 -5.29
CA MET A 93 -17.35 -4.82 -5.13
C MET A 93 -18.24 -5.11 -6.34
N ASP A 94 -18.13 -6.32 -6.88
CA ASP A 94 -19.03 -6.87 -7.89
C ASP A 94 -20.27 -7.54 -7.26
N GLU A 95 -21.26 -7.89 -8.07
CA GLU A 95 -22.50 -8.55 -7.61
C GLU A 95 -22.25 -9.93 -6.95
N ASN A 96 -21.14 -10.59 -7.29
CA ASN A 96 -20.71 -11.87 -6.71
C ASN A 96 -19.92 -11.69 -5.40
N ARG A 97 -19.84 -10.45 -4.88
CA ARG A 97 -19.06 -10.06 -3.70
C ARG A 97 -17.56 -10.28 -3.86
N GLY A 98 -17.08 -10.38 -5.09
CA GLY A 98 -15.67 -10.21 -5.42
C GLY A 98 -15.27 -8.77 -5.10
N HIS A 99 -14.11 -8.59 -4.49
CA HIS A 99 -13.59 -7.27 -4.16
C HIS A 99 -12.20 -7.08 -4.74
N ASN A 100 -11.98 -5.91 -5.33
CA ASN A 100 -10.66 -5.44 -5.73
C ASN A 100 -10.43 -4.02 -5.17
N LYS A 101 -9.23 -3.51 -5.40
CA LYS A 101 -8.80 -2.19 -4.96
C LYS A 101 -8.32 -1.40 -6.16
N VAL A 102 -8.73 -0.14 -6.24
CA VAL A 102 -8.25 0.82 -7.23
C VAL A 102 -7.45 1.90 -6.51
N LEU A 103 -6.28 2.25 -7.03
CA LEU A 103 -5.55 3.45 -6.62
C LEU A 103 -5.82 4.55 -7.63
N VAL A 104 -6.26 5.70 -7.14
CA VAL A 104 -6.51 6.89 -7.94
C VAL A 104 -5.61 8.02 -7.43
N ASP A 105 -4.94 8.74 -8.32
CA ASP A 105 -4.10 9.88 -7.99
C ASP A 105 -4.94 11.00 -7.35
N ALA A 106 -4.55 11.46 -6.16
CA ALA A 106 -5.32 12.46 -5.43
C ALA A 106 -5.18 13.88 -6.00
N GLY A 107 -4.24 14.11 -6.94
CA GLY A 107 -4.00 15.38 -7.60
C GLY A 107 -4.66 15.49 -8.98
N THR A 108 -4.65 14.41 -9.77
CA THR A 108 -5.17 14.40 -11.15
C THR A 108 -6.46 13.60 -11.32
N GLY A 109 -6.75 12.67 -10.40
CA GLY A 109 -7.85 11.72 -10.55
C GLY A 109 -7.58 10.58 -11.53
N GLU A 110 -6.32 10.37 -11.94
CA GLU A 110 -5.92 9.28 -12.82
C GLU A 110 -5.93 7.93 -12.09
N GLN A 111 -6.35 6.86 -12.77
CA GLN A 111 -6.24 5.49 -12.29
C GLN A 111 -4.76 5.04 -12.34
N LEU A 112 -4.15 4.84 -11.17
CA LEU A 112 -2.76 4.40 -11.07
C LEU A 112 -2.61 2.89 -10.99
N TYR A 113 -3.61 2.18 -10.45
CA TYR A 113 -3.55 0.73 -10.28
C TYR A 113 -4.93 0.12 -10.05
N VAL A 114 -5.13 -1.11 -10.53
CA VAL A 114 -6.29 -1.97 -10.21
C VAL A 114 -5.74 -3.32 -9.76
N SER A 115 -6.17 -3.80 -8.59
CA SER A 115 -5.79 -5.12 -8.12
C SER A 115 -6.66 -6.22 -8.75
N ASP A 116 -6.15 -7.45 -8.69
CA ASP A 116 -6.98 -8.63 -8.98
C ASP A 116 -8.19 -8.71 -8.04
N VAL A 117 -9.26 -9.33 -8.52
CA VAL A 117 -10.48 -9.60 -7.74
C VAL A 117 -10.23 -10.73 -6.76
N LYS A 118 -10.57 -10.51 -5.49
CA LYS A 118 -10.55 -11.52 -4.43
C LYS A 118 -11.98 -11.95 -4.10
N SER A 119 -12.27 -13.25 -4.24
CA SER A 119 -13.57 -13.84 -3.87
C SER A 119 -13.48 -14.62 -2.55
N LYS A 120 -14.63 -14.97 -1.94
CA LYS A 120 -14.66 -15.81 -0.72
C LYS A 120 -13.93 -17.15 -0.88
N ASP A 121 -13.91 -17.73 -2.08
CA ASP A 121 -13.25 -19.02 -2.32
C ASP A 121 -11.72 -18.91 -2.37
N SER A 122 -11.17 -17.73 -2.67
CA SER A 122 -9.72 -17.48 -2.62
C SER A 122 -9.14 -17.72 -1.21
N TYR A 123 -9.92 -17.49 -0.16
CA TYR A 123 -9.51 -17.74 1.22
C TYR A 123 -9.61 -19.23 1.63
N LYS A 124 -10.45 -20.03 0.97
CA LYS A 124 -10.59 -21.47 1.26
C LYS A 124 -9.36 -22.26 0.80
N ASN A 125 -8.77 -21.89 -0.33
CA ASN A 125 -7.57 -22.56 -0.84
C ASN A 125 -6.35 -22.34 0.05
N LYS A 126 -6.20 -21.15 0.65
CA LYS A 126 -5.06 -20.85 1.55
C LYS A 126 -5.11 -21.69 2.84
N ARG A 127 -6.29 -21.84 3.46
CA ARG A 127 -6.47 -22.67 4.66
C ARG A 127 -6.15 -24.16 4.45
N ASN A 128 -6.36 -24.68 3.24
CA ASN A 128 -6.07 -26.08 2.92
C ASN A 128 -4.57 -26.31 2.65
N TYR A 129 -3.86 -25.32 2.10
CA TYR A 129 -2.42 -25.38 1.91
C TYR A 129 -1.67 -25.45 3.26
N ASP A 130 -2.03 -24.56 4.20
CA ASP A 130 -1.40 -24.50 5.52
C ASP A 130 -1.60 -25.80 6.32
N LYS A 131 -2.75 -26.46 6.18
CA LYS A 131 -3.02 -27.77 6.83
C LYS A 131 -2.20 -28.92 6.26
N LYS A 132 -1.84 -28.89 4.98
CA LYS A 132 -1.02 -29.95 4.35
C LYS A 132 0.46 -29.85 4.73
N HIS A 133 0.96 -28.63 4.97
CA HIS A 133 2.37 -28.40 5.28
C HIS A 133 2.72 -28.48 6.77
N ASN A 134 1.71 -28.55 7.67
CA ASN A 134 1.93 -28.72 9.11
C ASN A 134 1.92 -30.19 9.58
N LYS A 135 2.03 -31.14 8.64
CA LYS A 135 2.35 -32.55 8.92
C LYS A 135 3.81 -32.82 8.54
N LYS A 136 4.74 -32.42 9.41
CA LYS A 136 6.09 -32.98 9.46
C LYS A 136 6.59 -32.94 10.90
#